data_AF-A0A1V4X8W1-F1
#
_entry.id   AF-A0A1V4X8W1-F1
#
_cell.length_a   1.000
_cell.length_b   1.000
_cell.length_c   1.000
_cell.angle_alpha   90.00
_cell.angle_beta   90.00
_cell.angle_gamma   90.00
#
_symmetry.space_group_name_H-M   'P 1'
#
loop_
_entity.id
_entity.type
_entity.pdbx_description
1 polymer ?
#
loop_
_entity_poly.entity_id
_entity_poly.type
_entity_poly.pdbx_seq_one_letter_code
_entity_poly.pdbx_strand_id
1 'polypeptide(L)'
;MYNCKEEEEKYTCVDFTEFKPGQVFNSPWDHEELRFRTAGNTPLKTVSSGSAPSITALGFPNEGIRVEFPWPVRDVLMTVASYAGRGLTFLAYADGTLIGQQDVEIHNEVKEVLVEGSGITAIEVKGGGNESSILRICFWSSGVDMKGEPE
;
A
#
# COMPACT_ATOMS: atom_id res chain seq x y z
N MET A 1 6.79 12.70 38.78
CA MET A 1 6.80 11.54 37.87
C MET A 1 5.88 11.89 36.72
N TYR A 2 6.44 12.10 35.53
CA TYR A 2 5.63 12.34 34.34
C TYR A 2 5.07 10.99 33.89
N ASN A 3 3.76 10.80 34.01
CA ASN A 3 3.05 9.70 33.36
C ASN A 3 2.97 10.02 31.86
N CYS A 4 3.98 9.62 31.10
CA CYS A 4 3.82 9.47 29.66
C CYS A 4 2.93 8.24 29.45
N LYS A 5 1.62 8.46 29.26
CA LYS A 5 0.79 7.42 28.64
C LYS A 5 1.27 7.32 27.21
N GLU A 6 1.88 6.19 26.84
CA GLU A 6 2.00 5.80 25.43
C GLU A 6 0.58 5.81 24.86
N GLU A 7 0.28 6.78 24.00
CA GLU A 7 -0.89 6.68 23.14
C GLU A 7 -0.63 5.51 22.20
N GLU A 8 -1.48 4.48 22.27
CA GLU A 8 -1.44 3.38 21.29
C GLU A 8 -1.60 3.97 19.90
N GLU A 9 -0.56 3.84 19.07
CA GLU A 9 -0.58 4.35 17.71
C GLU A 9 -1.72 3.67 16.94
N LYS A 10 -2.69 4.46 16.48
CA LYS A 10 -3.80 3.95 15.68
C LYS A 10 -3.32 3.71 14.24
N TYR A 11 -3.43 2.46 13.81
CA TYR A 11 -3.18 2.06 12.43
C TYR A 11 -4.39 1.34 11.85
N THR A 12 -4.57 1.51 10.54
CA THR A 12 -5.58 0.81 9.74
C THR A 12 -4.85 -0.13 8.79
N CYS A 13 -5.36 -1.35 8.61
CA CYS A 13 -4.82 -2.28 7.62
C CYS A 13 -5.91 -2.72 6.64
N VAL A 14 -5.55 -2.78 5.36
CA VAL A 14 -6.37 -3.29 4.27
C VAL A 14 -5.67 -4.51 3.67
N ASP A 15 -6.41 -5.60 3.50
CA ASP A 15 -5.98 -6.79 2.77
C ASP A 15 -7.03 -7.16 1.70
N PHE A 16 -6.85 -8.32 1.06
CA PHE A 16 -7.66 -8.75 -0.07
C PHE A 16 -8.19 -10.18 0.10
N THR A 17 -8.21 -10.69 1.34
CA THR A 17 -8.53 -12.09 1.66
C THR A 17 -10.00 -12.45 1.45
N GLU A 18 -10.90 -11.46 1.44
CA GLU A 18 -12.33 -11.61 1.12
C GLU A 18 -12.59 -11.91 -0.36
N PHE A 19 -11.62 -11.63 -1.23
CA PHE A 19 -11.75 -11.80 -2.66
C PHE A 19 -11.33 -13.20 -3.11
N LYS A 20 -11.98 -13.67 -4.18
CA LYS A 20 -11.57 -14.91 -4.85
C LYS A 20 -10.41 -14.62 -5.80
N PRO A 21 -9.41 -15.51 -5.95
CA PRO A 21 -8.38 -15.37 -6.97
C PRO A 21 -8.98 -15.24 -8.38
N GLY A 22 -8.42 -14.35 -9.20
CA GLY A 22 -8.84 -14.11 -10.58
C GLY A 22 -9.97 -13.09 -10.74
N GLN A 23 -10.43 -12.44 -9.66
CA GLN A 23 -11.32 -11.29 -9.77
C GLN A 23 -10.56 -10.10 -10.37
N VAL A 24 -11.25 -9.32 -11.20
CA VAL A 24 -10.68 -8.20 -11.95
C VAL A 24 -11.39 -6.92 -11.55
N PHE A 25 -10.63 -5.86 -11.31
CA PHE A 25 -11.15 -4.55 -10.93
C PHE A 25 -10.71 -3.49 -11.93
N ASN A 26 -11.64 -2.60 -12.29
CA ASN A 26 -11.36 -1.46 -13.13
C ASN A 26 -10.61 -0.39 -12.33
N SER A 27 -9.74 0.37 -12.98
CA SER A 27 -9.04 1.51 -12.37
C SER A 27 -9.81 2.81 -12.68
N PRO A 28 -10.09 3.70 -11.71
CA PRO A 28 -9.83 3.56 -10.28
C PRO A 28 -10.75 2.52 -9.61
N TRP A 29 -10.25 1.87 -8.56
CA TRP A 29 -11.00 0.96 -7.70
C TRP A 29 -10.93 1.44 -6.24
N ASP A 30 -12.08 1.61 -5.61
CA ASP A 30 -12.18 1.93 -4.18
C ASP A 30 -12.40 0.64 -3.38
N HIS A 31 -11.58 0.43 -2.35
CA HIS A 31 -11.70 -0.70 -1.43
C HIS A 31 -11.36 -0.28 0.00
N GLU A 32 -12.29 -0.55 0.92
CA GLU A 32 -12.31 0.05 2.25
C GLU A 32 -12.13 1.58 2.16
N GLU A 33 -11.07 2.12 2.75
CA GLU A 33 -10.77 3.54 2.76
C GLU A 33 -9.70 3.94 1.72
N LEU A 34 -9.19 2.97 0.96
CA LEU A 34 -8.11 3.18 -0.01
C LEU A 34 -8.65 3.23 -1.44
N ARG A 35 -8.04 4.10 -2.25
CA ARG A 35 -8.29 4.17 -3.69
C ARG A 35 -7.08 3.68 -4.47
N PHE A 36 -7.30 2.71 -5.34
CA PHE A 36 -6.29 2.08 -6.15
C PHE A 36 -6.39 2.54 -7.61
N ARG A 37 -5.26 2.93 -8.20
CA ARG A 37 -5.15 3.35 -9.60
C ARG A 37 -3.97 2.67 -10.27
N THR A 38 -4.19 2.03 -11.40
CA THR A 38 -3.10 1.56 -12.25
C THR A 38 -2.49 2.72 -13.02
N ALA A 39 -1.16 2.70 -13.20
CA ALA A 39 -0.49 3.70 -14.02
C ALA A 39 -0.78 3.54 -15.53
N GLY A 40 -1.27 2.36 -15.95
CA GLY A 40 -1.66 2.05 -17.32
C GLY A 40 -3.09 1.53 -17.46
N ASN A 41 -3.42 1.01 -18.65
CA ASN A 41 -4.76 0.49 -19.00
C ASN A 41 -4.99 -0.98 -18.57
N THR A 42 -3.98 -1.62 -17.98
CA THR A 42 -4.10 -3.00 -17.47
C THR A 42 -4.90 -2.98 -16.18
N PRO A 43 -6.01 -3.74 -16.06
CA PRO A 43 -6.82 -3.75 -14.86
C PRO A 43 -6.09 -4.43 -13.69
N LEU A 44 -6.55 -4.12 -12.48
CA LEU A 44 -6.11 -4.82 -11.28
C LEU A 44 -6.73 -6.20 -11.23
N LYS A 45 -6.02 -7.17 -10.64
CA LYS A 45 -6.56 -8.52 -10.46
C LYS A 45 -6.13 -9.12 -9.14
N THR A 46 -7.00 -9.88 -8.50
CA THR A 46 -6.59 -10.72 -7.38
C THR A 46 -5.84 -11.95 -7.86
N VAL A 47 -4.82 -12.35 -7.13
CA VAL A 47 -4.01 -13.55 -7.37
C VAL A 47 -3.90 -14.37 -6.08
N SER A 48 -3.73 -15.68 -6.20
CA SER A 48 -3.37 -16.49 -5.05
C SER A 48 -1.90 -16.23 -4.72
N SER A 49 -1.60 -15.83 -3.48
CA SER A 49 -0.21 -15.73 -3.04
C SER A 49 0.33 -17.16 -2.94
N GLY A 50 1.30 -17.53 -3.78
CA GLY A 50 1.83 -18.90 -3.86
C GLY A 50 2.45 -19.41 -2.55
N SER A 51 2.62 -18.55 -1.54
CA SER A 51 3.12 -18.87 -0.20
C SER A 51 2.05 -19.47 0.72
N ALA A 52 0.77 -19.16 0.52
CA ALA A 52 -0.33 -19.75 1.30
C ALA A 52 -1.63 -19.78 0.47
N PRO A 53 -2.27 -20.95 0.29
CA PRO A 53 -3.43 -21.09 -0.60
C PRO A 53 -4.66 -20.29 -0.16
N SER A 54 -4.69 -19.79 1.08
CA SER A 54 -5.78 -18.98 1.63
C SER A 54 -5.53 -17.47 1.59
N ILE A 55 -4.36 -17.01 1.15
CA ILE A 55 -4.06 -15.57 1.08
C ILE A 55 -4.21 -15.11 -0.36
N THR A 56 -5.26 -14.32 -0.59
CA THR A 56 -5.48 -13.59 -1.83
C THR A 56 -4.72 -12.27 -1.76
N ALA A 57 -4.02 -11.91 -2.84
CA ALA A 57 -3.24 -10.68 -2.95
C ALA A 57 -3.70 -9.87 -4.18
N LEU A 58 -3.47 -8.57 -4.17
CA LEU A 58 -3.73 -7.68 -5.30
C LEU A 58 -2.53 -7.66 -6.24
N GLY A 59 -2.64 -8.34 -7.38
CA GLY A 59 -1.66 -8.27 -8.46
C GLY A 59 -1.78 -6.96 -9.22
N PHE A 60 -0.63 -6.37 -9.56
CA PHE A 60 -0.54 -5.12 -10.30
C PHE A 60 0.42 -5.25 -11.50
N PRO A 61 0.23 -4.44 -12.55
CA PRO A 61 1.05 -4.51 -13.75
C PRO A 61 2.41 -3.81 -13.54
N ASN A 62 3.39 -4.06 -14.40
CA ASN A 62 4.76 -3.55 -14.26
C ASN A 62 4.85 -2.01 -14.28
N GLU A 63 3.92 -1.33 -14.95
CA GLU A 63 3.79 0.13 -14.94
C GLU A 63 3.49 0.67 -13.53
N GLY A 64 2.93 -0.17 -12.67
CA GLY A 64 2.71 0.09 -11.27
C GLY A 64 1.27 0.38 -10.88
N ILE A 65 1.10 0.52 -9.57
CA ILE A 65 -0.15 0.85 -8.89
C ILE A 65 0.08 2.02 -7.94
N ARG A 66 -0.84 2.97 -7.95
CA ARG A 66 -0.93 4.06 -7.00
C ARG A 66 -2.05 3.76 -6.00
N VAL A 67 -1.72 3.87 -4.73
CA VAL A 67 -2.63 3.75 -3.59
C VAL A 67 -2.79 5.14 -3.00
N GLU A 68 -4.01 5.68 -3.01
CA GLU A 68 -4.36 6.98 -2.45
C GLU A 68 -5.00 6.78 -1.08
N PHE A 69 -4.54 7.52 -0.07
CA PHE A 69 -5.06 7.49 1.29
C PHE A 69 -6.18 8.51 1.47
N PRO A 70 -7.14 8.24 2.36
CA PRO A 70 -8.28 9.13 2.60
C PRO A 70 -7.90 10.44 3.30
N TRP A 71 -6.80 10.44 4.04
CA TRP A 71 -6.18 11.59 4.70
C TRP A 71 -4.65 11.43 4.70
N PRO A 72 -3.88 12.49 4.99
CA PRO A 72 -2.43 12.39 5.11
C PRO A 72 -2.01 11.41 6.22
N VAL A 73 -1.11 10.49 5.91
CA VAL A 73 -0.59 9.46 6.83
C VAL A 73 0.89 9.70 7.16
N ARG A 74 1.36 9.15 8.27
CA ARG A 74 2.77 9.23 8.67
C ARG A 74 3.57 8.13 7.97
N ASP A 75 3.27 6.88 8.34
CA ASP A 75 3.97 5.72 7.83
C ASP A 75 3.04 4.81 7.04
N VAL A 76 3.62 4.05 6.11
CA VAL A 76 2.93 3.00 5.36
C VAL A 76 3.78 1.74 5.38
N LEU A 77 3.22 0.66 5.91
CA LEU A 77 3.81 -0.68 5.88
C LEU A 77 3.08 -1.51 4.82
N MET A 78 3.79 -1.88 3.76
CA MET A 78 3.25 -2.74 2.70
C MET A 78 3.86 -4.14 2.77
N THR A 79 3.02 -5.16 2.89
CA THR A 79 3.43 -6.55 2.70
C THR A 79 3.26 -6.90 1.23
N VAL A 80 4.36 -7.20 0.54
CA VAL A 80 4.38 -7.48 -0.90
C VAL A 80 5.03 -8.83 -1.17
N ALA A 81 4.60 -9.49 -2.25
CA ALA A 81 5.27 -10.68 -2.79
C ALA A 81 5.76 -10.38 -4.21
N SER A 82 6.95 -10.86 -4.56
CA SER A 82 7.50 -10.75 -5.91
C SER A 82 8.22 -12.04 -6.30
N TYR A 83 7.80 -12.63 -7.41
CA TYR A 83 8.38 -13.87 -7.94
C TYR A 83 9.15 -13.68 -9.27
N ALA A 84 9.13 -12.48 -9.85
CA ALA A 84 9.89 -12.16 -11.06
C ALA A 84 11.40 -11.98 -10.81
N GLY A 85 11.83 -11.97 -9.53
CA GLY A 85 13.22 -11.72 -9.15
C GLY A 85 13.74 -10.32 -9.50
N ARG A 86 12.83 -9.35 -9.69
CA ARG A 86 13.15 -7.94 -9.99
C ARG A 86 12.78 -7.04 -8.81
N GLY A 87 13.50 -5.92 -8.69
CA GLY A 87 13.22 -4.90 -7.70
C GLY A 87 11.85 -4.22 -7.90
N LEU A 88 11.31 -3.75 -6.78
CA LEU A 88 10.17 -2.86 -6.71
C LEU A 88 10.65 -1.47 -6.30
N THR A 89 10.06 -0.44 -6.92
CA THR A 89 10.27 0.96 -6.53
C THR A 89 9.03 1.48 -5.84
N PHE A 90 9.18 1.97 -4.62
CA PHE A 90 8.13 2.61 -3.82
C PHE A 90 8.35 4.13 -3.85
N LEU A 91 7.32 4.87 -4.21
CA LEU A 91 7.34 6.34 -4.35
C LEU A 91 6.26 6.93 -3.43
N ALA A 92 6.67 7.76 -2.47
CA ALA A 92 5.76 8.40 -1.53
C ALA A 92 5.45 9.83 -1.98
N TYR A 93 4.17 10.21 -1.97
CA TYR A 93 3.72 11.53 -2.38
C TYR A 93 2.94 12.25 -1.29
N ALA A 94 3.16 13.56 -1.13
CA ALA A 94 2.33 14.48 -0.36
C ALA A 94 1.70 15.51 -1.32
N ASP A 95 0.37 15.53 -1.42
CA ASP A 95 -0.39 16.42 -2.32
C ASP A 95 0.15 16.44 -3.76
N GLY A 96 0.50 15.26 -4.28
CA GLY A 96 1.05 15.08 -5.62
C GLY A 96 2.56 15.35 -5.76
N THR A 97 3.23 15.86 -4.73
CA THR A 97 4.68 16.07 -4.70
C THR A 97 5.39 14.82 -4.21
N LEU A 98 6.39 14.33 -4.93
CA LEU A 98 7.22 13.21 -4.48
C LEU A 98 8.07 13.64 -3.27
N ILE A 99 7.89 12.96 -2.14
CA ILE A 99 8.59 13.24 -0.87
C ILE A 99 9.55 12.12 -0.45
N GLY A 100 9.43 10.93 -1.05
CA GLY A 100 10.30 9.80 -0.73
C GLY A 100 10.34 8.77 -1.86
N GLN A 101 11.46 8.08 -1.97
CA GLN A 101 11.64 6.95 -2.88
C GLN A 101 12.46 5.86 -2.17
N GLN A 102 12.06 4.60 -2.35
CA GLN A 102 12.78 3.44 -1.87
C GLN A 102 12.76 2.33 -2.92
N ASP A 103 13.94 1.84 -3.30
CA ASP A 103 14.09 0.68 -4.17
C ASP A 103 14.35 -0.56 -3.31
N VAL A 104 13.57 -1.61 -3.54
CA VAL A 104 13.62 -2.85 -2.75
C VAL A 104 13.76 -4.04 -3.69
N GLU A 105 14.86 -4.77 -3.54
CA GLU A 105 15.01 -6.08 -4.17
C GLU A 105 14.25 -7.15 -3.36
N ILE A 106 13.45 -7.94 -4.08
CA ILE A 106 12.62 -9.02 -3.55
C ILE A 106 12.78 -10.22 -4.48
N HIS A 107 13.28 -11.33 -3.94
CA HIS A 107 13.62 -12.51 -4.73
C HIS A 107 12.84 -13.73 -4.27
N ASN A 108 11.72 -14.03 -4.94
CA ASN A 108 10.89 -15.20 -4.67
C ASN A 108 10.43 -15.30 -3.22
N GLU A 109 10.11 -14.15 -2.61
CA GLU A 109 9.74 -14.05 -1.21
C GLU A 109 8.61 -13.05 -0.99
N VAL A 110 8.04 -13.12 0.21
CA VAL A 110 7.18 -12.10 0.77
C VAL A 110 8.04 -11.18 1.62
N LYS A 111 7.89 -9.86 1.46
CA LYS A 111 8.65 -8.86 2.20
C LYS A 111 7.75 -7.75 2.70
N GLU A 112 8.04 -7.28 3.90
CA GLU A 112 7.44 -6.07 4.45
C GLU A 112 8.33 -4.87 4.09
N VAL A 113 7.70 -3.82 3.57
CA VAL A 113 8.36 -2.58 3.17
C VAL A 113 7.72 -1.44 3.93
N LEU A 114 8.49 -0.83 4.83
CA LEU A 114 8.09 0.36 5.57
C LEU A 114 8.54 1.59 4.81
N VAL A 115 7.57 2.39 4.39
CA VAL A 115 7.78 3.71 3.80
C VAL A 115 7.46 4.75 4.86
N GLU A 116 8.52 5.32 5.45
CA GLU A 116 8.42 6.35 6.47
C GLU A 116 8.27 7.74 5.84
N GLY A 117 7.44 8.58 6.46
CA GLY A 117 7.23 9.94 5.99
C GLY A 117 6.33 10.75 6.90
N SER A 118 5.96 11.95 6.46
CA SER A 118 4.90 12.71 7.11
C SER A 118 4.05 13.38 6.04
N GLY A 119 2.73 13.29 6.20
CA GLY A 119 1.79 13.83 5.23
C GLY A 119 1.73 13.03 3.92
N ILE A 120 2.01 11.72 3.96
CA ILE A 120 1.87 10.85 2.79
C ILE A 120 0.39 10.80 2.40
N THR A 121 0.09 11.17 1.16
CA THR A 121 -1.26 11.14 0.58
C THR A 121 -1.42 10.02 -0.46
N ALA A 122 -0.30 9.52 -0.99
CA ALA A 122 -0.29 8.35 -1.86
C ALA A 122 1.05 7.63 -1.86
N ILE A 123 1.02 6.30 -2.05
CA ILE A 123 2.18 5.49 -2.43
C ILE A 123 1.98 4.98 -3.85
N GLU A 124 3.03 5.02 -4.67
CA GLU A 124 3.07 4.35 -5.97
C GLU A 124 4.13 3.26 -5.95
N VAL A 125 3.76 2.05 -6.35
CA VAL A 125 4.64 0.88 -6.43
C VAL A 125 4.81 0.49 -7.89
N LYS A 126 6.06 0.42 -8.36
CA LYS A 126 6.42 0.08 -9.75
C LYS A 126 7.34 -1.13 -9.83
N GLY A 127 7.40 -1.74 -11.01
CA GLY A 127 8.31 -2.84 -11.31
C GLY A 127 7.67 -4.21 -11.10
N GLY A 128 8.47 -5.20 -10.74
CA GLY A 128 7.94 -6.52 -10.38
C GLY A 128 7.57 -7.44 -11.54
N GLY A 129 7.79 -7.02 -12.80
CA GLY A 129 7.72 -7.92 -13.96
C GLY A 129 6.36 -8.57 -14.21
N ASN A 130 5.26 -7.98 -13.70
CA ASN A 130 3.90 -8.53 -13.70
C ASN A 130 3.68 -9.76 -12.80
N GLU A 131 4.64 -10.08 -11.92
CA GLU A 131 4.56 -11.18 -10.95
C GLU A 131 4.71 -10.69 -9.52
N SER A 132 4.31 -9.43 -9.29
CA SER A 132 4.25 -8.83 -7.97
C SER A 132 2.82 -8.57 -7.53
N SER A 133 2.61 -8.69 -6.24
CA SER A 133 1.31 -8.51 -5.62
C SER A 133 1.43 -7.89 -4.24
N ILE A 134 0.45 -7.06 -3.87
CA ILE A 134 0.30 -6.50 -2.54
C ILE A 134 -0.59 -7.43 -1.74
N LEU A 135 -0.10 -7.92 -0.60
CA LEU A 135 -0.85 -8.78 0.31
C LEU A 135 -1.62 -7.94 1.33
N ARG A 136 -0.98 -6.87 1.84
CA ARG A 136 -1.53 -6.04 2.90
C ARG A 136 -0.92 -4.64 2.86
N ILE A 137 -1.71 -3.65 3.24
CA ILE A 137 -1.28 -2.26 3.41
C ILE A 137 -1.74 -1.82 4.79
N CYS A 138 -0.81 -1.44 5.66
CA CYS A 138 -1.10 -0.82 6.94
C CYS A 138 -0.60 0.62 6.95
N PHE A 139 -1.37 1.54 7.50
CA PHE A 139 -1.03 2.96 7.53
C PHE A 139 -1.45 3.62 8.85
N TRP A 140 -0.66 4.61 9.26
CA TRP A 140 -0.83 5.31 10.53
C TRP A 140 -1.34 6.72 10.27
N SER A 141 -2.44 7.11 10.91
CA SER A 141 -2.90 8.49 10.84
C SER A 141 -1.79 9.41 11.35
N SER A 142 -1.44 10.47 10.62
CA SER A 142 -0.68 11.55 11.24
C SER A 142 -1.56 12.09 12.36
N GLY A 143 -1.13 11.99 13.62
CA GLY A 143 -1.91 12.35 14.83
C GLY A 143 -2.32 13.82 14.95
N VAL A 144 -2.46 14.54 13.84
CA VAL A 144 -3.15 15.81 13.76
C VAL A 144 -4.64 15.49 13.76
N ASP A 145 -5.23 15.37 14.94
CA ASP A 145 -6.68 15.44 15.12
C ASP A 145 -7.19 16.67 14.37
N MET A 146 -7.78 16.49 13.17
CA MET A 146 -8.57 17.52 12.51
C MET A 146 -9.93 17.66 13.22
N LYS A 147 -9.91 17.86 14.54
CA LYS A 147 -11.01 18.50 15.24
C LYS A 147 -10.73 19.99 15.23
N GLY A 148 -11.17 20.63 14.15
CA GLY A 148 -11.41 22.07 14.20
C GLY A 148 -12.41 22.34 15.32
N GLU A 149 -11.95 22.94 16.41
CA GLU A 149 -12.83 23.69 17.29
C GLU A 149 -13.26 24.97 16.53
N PRO A 150 -14.56 25.23 16.35
CA PRO A 150 -15.00 26.56 15.99
C PRO A 150 -14.84 27.47 17.23
N GLU A 151 -14.12 28.59 17.05
CA GLU A 151 -14.20 29.75 17.96
C GLU A 151 -15.62 30.34 17.99
#